data_AF-A0A2W6DDN9-F1
#
_entry.id   AF-A0A2W6DDN9-F1
#
_cell.length_a   1.000
_cell.length_b   1.000
_cell.length_c   1.000
_cell.angle_alpha   90.00
_cell.angle_beta   90.00
_cell.angle_gamma   90.00
#
_symmetry.space_group_name_H-M   'P 1'
#
loop_
_entity.id
_entity.type
_entity.pdbx_description
1 polymer ?
#
loop_
_entity_poly.entity_id
_entity_poly.type
_entity_poly.pdbx_seq_one_letter_code
_entity_poly.pdbx_strand_id
1 'polypeptide(L)'
;MLLLPAQAVPVGPSAGLLEGPDGGVVFIFGLATFAYGACDETGRRLAAVQLVRTRVATSAEVASAFGVSGVTLWTWRRDYTCSGVAGLVRARTGPKGPIKLTPGLAARIVALDAAG
;
A
#
# COMPACT_ATOMS: atom_id res chain seq x y z
N MET A 1 -6.34 1.96 -28.98
CA MET A 1 -7.36 2.53 -28.09
C MET A 1 -7.39 1.66 -26.84
N LEU A 2 -7.02 2.18 -25.68
CA LEU A 2 -7.01 1.40 -24.43
C LEU A 2 -8.45 1.32 -23.90
N LEU A 3 -8.97 0.12 -23.66
CA LEU A 3 -10.31 -0.05 -23.10
C LEU A 3 -10.20 0.04 -21.57
N LEU A 4 -10.38 1.23 -21.01
CA LEU A 4 -10.42 1.44 -19.57
C LEU A 4 -11.84 1.80 -19.11
N PRO A 5 -12.23 1.41 -17.88
CA PRO A 5 -13.38 2.03 -17.23
C PRO A 5 -13.22 3.56 -17.25
N ALA A 6 -14.31 4.30 -17.51
CA ALA A 6 -14.26 5.76 -17.69
C ALA A 6 -13.66 6.50 -16.48
N GLN A 7 -13.79 5.91 -15.30
CA GLN A 7 -13.29 6.44 -14.03
C GLN A 7 -11.86 6.00 -13.66
N ALA A 8 -11.19 5.20 -14.49
CA ALA A 8 -9.82 4.76 -14.19
C ALA A 8 -8.80 5.88 -14.50
N VAL A 9 -7.89 6.11 -13.56
CA VAL A 9 -6.74 7.01 -13.72
C VAL A 9 -5.71 6.33 -14.65
N PRO A 10 -5.26 6.94 -15.75
CA PRO A 10 -4.24 6.38 -16.60
C PRO A 10 -2.90 6.18 -15.86
N VAL A 11 -2.25 5.05 -16.09
CA VAL A 11 -0.90 4.73 -15.60
C VAL A 11 0.00 4.49 -16.81
N GLY A 12 0.54 5.57 -17.36
CA GLY A 12 1.25 5.52 -18.62
C GLY A 12 0.36 5.11 -19.81
N PRO A 13 0.93 4.58 -20.90
CA PRO A 13 0.19 4.35 -22.14
C PRO A 13 -0.67 3.08 -22.15
N SER A 14 -0.36 2.11 -21.27
CA SER A 14 -0.85 0.74 -21.38
C SER A 14 -1.68 0.27 -20.20
N ALA A 15 -1.74 1.05 -19.12
CA ALA A 15 -2.43 0.67 -17.89
C ALA A 15 -3.36 1.76 -17.37
N GLY A 16 -4.32 1.35 -16.55
CA GLY A 16 -5.22 2.23 -15.82
C GLY A 16 -5.49 1.68 -14.44
N LEU A 17 -5.65 2.58 -13.46
CA LEU A 17 -5.92 2.26 -12.07
C LEU A 17 -7.31 2.79 -11.69
N LEU A 18 -8.15 1.92 -11.18
CA LEU A 18 -9.42 2.29 -10.56
C LEU A 18 -9.33 2.02 -9.06
N GLU A 19 -9.37 3.06 -8.24
CA GLU A 19 -9.47 2.95 -6.77
C GLU A 19 -10.82 3.49 -6.27
N GLY A 20 -11.38 2.83 -5.26
CA GLY A 20 -12.64 3.17 -4.63
C GLY A 20 -12.72 2.65 -3.19
N PRO A 21 -13.89 2.78 -2.52
CA PRO A 21 -14.04 2.41 -1.12
C PRO A 21 -13.82 0.92 -0.84
N ASP A 22 -14.04 0.06 -1.83
CA ASP A 22 -13.88 -1.40 -1.70
C ASP A 22 -12.46 -1.90 -2.03
N GLY A 23 -11.56 -1.00 -2.44
CA GLY A 23 -10.20 -1.32 -2.88
C GLY A 23 -9.91 -0.81 -4.29
N GLY A 24 -9.09 -1.55 -5.04
CA GLY A 24 -8.70 -1.10 -6.37
C GLY A 24 -8.37 -2.21 -7.35
N VAL A 25 -8.43 -1.86 -8.63
CA VAL A 25 -8.14 -2.74 -9.76
C VAL A 25 -7.21 -2.03 -10.74
N VAL A 26 -6.13 -2.72 -11.13
CA VAL A 26 -5.22 -2.31 -12.20
C VAL A 26 -5.57 -3.06 -13.47
N PHE A 27 -5.83 -2.30 -14.53
CA PHE A 27 -6.06 -2.80 -15.87
C PHE A 27 -4.80 -2.63 -16.71
N ILE A 28 -4.38 -3.67 -17.44
CA ILE A 28 -3.31 -3.59 -18.43
C ILE A 28 -3.90 -4.02 -19.77
N PHE A 29 -3.87 -3.14 -20.77
CA PHE A 29 -4.56 -3.33 -22.05
C PHE A 29 -6.04 -3.74 -21.89
N GLY A 30 -6.71 -3.20 -20.86
CA GLY A 30 -8.11 -3.47 -20.53
C GLY A 30 -8.37 -4.77 -19.76
N LEU A 31 -7.34 -5.56 -19.45
CA LEU A 31 -7.46 -6.76 -18.62
C LEU A 31 -7.24 -6.43 -17.14
N ALA A 32 -8.20 -6.78 -16.29
CA ALA A 32 -8.06 -6.69 -14.84
C ALA A 32 -6.93 -7.62 -14.37
N THR A 33 -5.76 -7.06 -14.11
CA THR A 33 -4.52 -7.81 -13.86
C THR A 33 -4.22 -7.94 -12.37
N PHE A 34 -4.47 -6.87 -11.60
CA PHE A 34 -4.31 -6.89 -10.14
C PHE A 34 -5.57 -6.31 -9.50
N ALA A 35 -6.12 -7.01 -8.52
CA ALA A 35 -7.20 -6.53 -7.68
C ALA A 35 -6.79 -6.67 -6.21
N TYR A 36 -7.20 -5.71 -5.38
CA TYR A 36 -6.96 -5.72 -3.95
C TYR A 36 -8.14 -5.06 -3.22
N GLY A 37 -8.42 -5.53 -2.01
CA GLY A 37 -9.50 -4.99 -1.18
C GLY A 37 -9.10 -3.71 -0.44
N ALA A 38 -10.09 -3.03 0.14
CA ALA A 38 -9.91 -1.76 0.88
C ALA A 38 -8.85 -1.82 1.99
N CYS A 39 -8.76 -2.95 2.68
CA CYS A 39 -7.80 -3.17 3.77
C CYS A 39 -6.51 -3.87 3.32
N ASP A 40 -6.38 -4.20 2.03
CA ASP A 40 -5.21 -4.90 1.51
C ASP A 40 -4.15 -3.92 0.99
N GLU A 41 -3.48 -3.26 1.93
CA GLU A 41 -2.36 -2.38 1.60
C GLU A 41 -1.21 -3.13 0.93
N THR A 42 -1.03 -4.42 1.22
CA THR A 42 0.06 -5.22 0.66
C THR A 42 -0.20 -5.51 -0.81
N GLY A 43 -1.42 -5.92 -1.17
CA GLY A 43 -1.87 -6.10 -2.55
C GLY A 43 -1.77 -4.81 -3.36
N ARG A 44 -2.18 -3.67 -2.77
CA ARG A 44 -2.01 -2.35 -3.39
C ARG A 44 -0.56 -2.03 -3.72
N ARG A 45 0.35 -2.22 -2.77
CA ARG A 45 1.81 -2.03 -2.96
C ARG A 45 2.37 -2.98 -4.01
N LEU A 46 1.93 -4.24 -3.99
CA LEU A 46 2.36 -5.25 -4.95
C LEU A 46 1.97 -4.85 -6.37
N ALA A 47 0.74 -4.40 -6.59
CA ALA A 47 0.27 -3.93 -7.90
C ALA A 47 1.16 -2.79 -8.44
N ALA A 48 1.43 -1.77 -7.62
CA ALA A 48 2.33 -0.67 -7.99
C ALA A 48 3.75 -1.16 -8.34
N VAL A 49 4.33 -2.03 -7.50
CA VAL A 49 5.66 -2.60 -7.73
C VAL A 49 5.72 -3.40 -9.03
N GLN A 50 4.71 -4.23 -9.32
CA GLN A 50 4.70 -5.05 -10.53
C GLN A 50 4.61 -4.20 -11.80
N LEU A 51 3.85 -3.11 -11.82
CA LEU A 51 3.78 -2.22 -12.99
C LEU A 51 5.15 -1.66 -13.38
N VAL A 52 5.97 -1.28 -12.39
CA VAL A 52 7.32 -0.79 -12.65
C VAL A 52 8.27 -1.93 -13.01
N ARG A 53 8.21 -3.07 -12.30
CA ARG A 53 9.11 -4.20 -12.54
C ARG A 53 8.91 -4.84 -13.90
N THR A 54 7.67 -4.91 -14.36
CA THR A 54 7.31 -5.44 -15.69
C THR A 54 7.44 -4.40 -16.80
N ARG A 55 7.87 -3.16 -16.47
CA ARG A 55 8.03 -2.03 -17.40
C ARG A 55 6.74 -1.64 -18.13
N VAL A 56 5.59 -1.89 -17.52
CA VAL A 56 4.28 -1.45 -18.04
C VAL A 56 4.15 0.07 -17.93
N ALA A 57 4.72 0.66 -16.87
CA ALA A 57 4.78 2.10 -16.67
C ALA A 57 6.05 2.51 -15.92
N THR A 58 6.42 3.79 -16.04
CA THR A 58 7.56 4.38 -15.32
C THR A 58 7.27 4.54 -13.83
N SER A 59 8.32 4.72 -13.02
CA SER A 59 8.15 4.96 -11.58
C SER A 59 7.38 6.25 -11.29
N ALA A 60 7.52 7.28 -12.12
CA ALA A 60 6.84 8.55 -11.94
C ALA A 60 5.33 8.43 -12.23
N GLU A 61 4.95 7.77 -13.32
CA GLU A 61 3.55 7.51 -13.66
C GLU A 61 2.85 6.66 -12.60
N VAL A 62 3.51 5.60 -12.12
CA VAL A 62 2.95 4.74 -11.06
C VAL A 62 2.83 5.52 -9.75
N ALA A 63 3.85 6.27 -9.33
CA ALA A 63 3.79 7.04 -8.09
C ALA A 63 2.65 8.06 -8.11
N SER A 64 2.50 8.78 -9.23
CA SER A 64 1.41 9.75 -9.44
C SER A 64 0.03 9.07 -9.35
N ALA A 65 -0.18 7.99 -10.11
CA ALA A 65 -1.48 7.33 -10.16
C ALA A 65 -1.89 6.70 -8.83
N PHE A 66 -0.95 6.11 -8.08
CA PHE A 66 -1.21 5.56 -6.75
C PHE A 66 -1.18 6.61 -5.63
N GLY A 67 -1.04 7.91 -5.95
CA GLY A 67 -1.02 8.98 -4.95
C GLY A 67 0.07 8.83 -3.89
N VAL A 68 1.25 8.33 -4.26
CA VAL A 68 2.40 8.15 -3.36
C VAL A 68 3.64 8.88 -3.85
N SER A 69 4.57 9.17 -2.95
CA SER A 69 5.85 9.75 -3.35
C SER A 69 6.71 8.74 -4.13
N GLY A 70 7.57 9.25 -5.03
CA GLY A 70 8.55 8.41 -5.73
C GLY A 70 9.50 7.69 -4.76
N VAL A 71 9.85 8.31 -3.63
CA VAL A 71 10.67 7.68 -2.57
C VAL A 71 9.94 6.50 -1.93
N THR A 72 8.66 6.66 -1.62
CA THR A 72 7.81 5.57 -1.08
C THR A 72 7.76 4.39 -2.05
N LEU A 73 7.52 4.64 -3.34
CA LEU A 73 7.51 3.60 -4.35
C LEU A 73 8.89 2.93 -4.52
N TRP A 74 9.97 3.71 -4.45
CA TRP A 74 11.33 3.17 -4.47
C TRP A 74 11.59 2.24 -3.28
N THR A 75 11.18 2.63 -2.06
CA THR A 75 11.26 1.78 -0.87
C THR A 75 10.51 0.48 -1.05
N TRP A 76 9.27 0.51 -1.56
CA TRP A 76 8.50 -0.70 -1.83
C TRP A 76 9.21 -1.62 -2.82
N ARG A 77 9.76 -1.08 -3.91
CA ARG A 77 10.53 -1.86 -4.89
C ARG A 77 11.77 -2.49 -4.28
N ARG A 78 12.50 -1.75 -3.44
CA ARG A 78 13.69 -2.25 -2.74
C ARG A 78 13.32 -3.39 -1.80
N ASP A 79 12.32 -3.19 -0.94
CA ASP A 79 11.90 -4.17 0.05
C ASP A 79 11.32 -5.43 -0.62
N TYR A 80 10.59 -5.27 -1.73
CA TYR A 80 10.18 -6.40 -2.57
C TYR A 80 11.36 -7.15 -3.19
N THR A 81 12.40 -6.44 -3.63
CA THR A 81 13.59 -7.09 -4.18
C THR A 81 14.34 -7.90 -3.12
N CYS A 82 14.36 -7.41 -1.87
CA CYS A 82 15.02 -8.09 -0.76
C CYS A 82 14.23 -9.29 -0.22
N SER A 83 12.90 -9.22 -0.19
CA SER A 83 12.07 -10.20 0.57
C SER A 83 10.77 -10.60 -0.12
N GLY A 84 10.62 -10.30 -1.41
CA GLY A 84 9.40 -10.58 -2.17
C GLY A 84 8.17 -9.87 -1.59
N VAL A 85 7.00 -10.49 -1.70
CA VAL A 85 5.74 -9.92 -1.17
C VAL A 85 5.80 -9.71 0.34
N ALA A 86 6.53 -10.55 1.09
CA ALA A 86 6.69 -10.39 2.53
C ALA A 86 7.35 -9.05 2.91
N GLY A 87 8.22 -8.52 2.06
CA GLY A 87 8.83 -7.19 2.25
C GLY A 87 7.86 -6.02 2.12
N LEU A 88 6.68 -6.23 1.52
CA LEU A 88 5.65 -5.19 1.35
C LEU A 88 4.66 -5.14 2.52
N VAL A 89 4.67 -6.15 3.39
CA VAL A 89 3.90 -6.18 4.62
C VAL A 89 4.55 -5.22 5.61
N ARG A 90 3.87 -4.11 5.93
CA ARG A 90 4.38 -3.20 6.97
C ARG A 90 4.38 -3.93 8.31
N ALA A 91 5.51 -3.90 9.00
CA ALA A 91 5.55 -4.27 10.40
C ALA A 91 4.58 -3.39 11.20
N ARG A 92 3.89 -3.98 12.18
CA ARG A 92 2.98 -3.27 13.08
C ARG A 92 3.73 -2.07 13.67
N THR A 93 3.18 -0.87 13.49
CA THR A 93 3.82 0.36 13.95
C THR A 93 3.60 0.48 15.46
N GLY A 94 4.38 -0.28 16.21
CA GLY A 94 4.46 -0.18 17.67
C GLY A 94 5.55 0.81 18.08
N PRO A 95 5.51 1.29 19.33
CA PRO A 95 6.64 2.03 19.91
C PRO A 95 7.92 1.20 19.77
N LYS A 96 8.94 1.79 19.13
CA LYS A 96 10.24 1.13 18.91
C LYS A 96 11.19 1.23 20.11
N GLY A 97 10.75 1.88 21.19
CA GLY A 97 11.57 2.17 22.36
C GLY A 97 10.72 2.21 23.64
N PRO A 98 11.36 2.47 24.80
CA PRO A 98 10.70 2.44 26.10
C PRO A 98 9.51 3.41 26.13
N ILE A 99 8.33 2.90 26.47
CA ILE A 99 7.13 3.73 26.64
C ILE A 99 6.82 3.95 28.12
N LYS A 100 6.31 5.14 28.43
CA LYS A 100 5.89 5.52 29.78
C LYS A 100 4.77 4.62 30.31
N LEU A 101 3.90 4.13 29.43
CA LEU A 101 2.81 3.22 29.77
C LEU A 101 3.32 1.78 29.88
N THR A 102 3.92 1.47 31.02
CA THR A 102 4.28 0.09 31.36
C THR A 102 3.05 -0.70 31.82
N PRO A 103 3.08 -2.05 31.78
CA PRO A 103 2.01 -2.87 32.34
C PRO A 103 1.68 -2.52 33.80
N GLY A 104 2.70 -2.21 34.62
CA GLY A 104 2.51 -1.78 36.01
C GLY A 104 1.83 -0.42 36.13
N LEU A 105 2.16 0.55 35.26
CA LEU A 105 1.48 1.84 35.25
C LEU A 105 0.02 1.69 34.78
N ALA A 106 -0.24 0.85 33.78
CA ALA A 106 -1.59 0.56 33.31
C ALA A 106 -2.45 -0.08 34.40
N ALA A 107 -1.91 -1.08 35.13
CA ALA A 107 -2.61 -1.70 36.26
C ALA A 107 -2.90 -0.70 37.38
N ARG A 108 -1.97 0.23 37.64
CA ARG A 108 -2.15 1.30 38.63
C ARG A 108 -3.25 2.28 38.22
N ILE A 109 -3.34 2.65 36.94
CA ILE A 109 -4.42 3.50 36.42
C ILE A 109 -5.78 2.83 36.67
N VAL A 110 -5.92 1.56 36.31
CA VAL A 110 -7.17 0.79 36.51
C VAL A 110 -7.54 0.69 37.99
N ALA A 111 -6.56 0.43 38.87
CA ALA A 111 -6.82 0.33 40.31
C ALA A 111 -7.26 1.66 40.94
N LEU A 112 -6.71 2.79 40.48
CA LEU A 112 -7.10 4.12 40.93
C LEU A 112 -8.49 4.52 40.42
N ASP A 113 -8.82 4.14 39.18
CA ASP A 113 -10.16 4.36 38.60
C ASP A 113 -11.24 3.56 39.32
N ALA A 114 -10.95 2.31 39.68
CA ALA A 114 -11.88 1.44 40.43
C ALA A 114 -12.05 1.84 41.92
N ALA A 115 -11.17 2.68 42.46
CA ALA A 115 -11.21 3.16 43.85
C ALA A 115 -11.88 4.54 43.99
N GLY A 116 -12.39 5.12 42.89
CA GLY A 116 -13.14 6.38 42.84
C GLY A 116 -14.63 6.19 43.06
#